data_AF-A0A0G0W293-F1
#
_entry.id   AF-A0A0G0W293-F1
#
_cell.length_a   1.000
_cell.length_b   1.000
_cell.length_c   1.000
_cell.angle_alpha   90.00
_cell.angle_beta   90.00
_cell.angle_gamma   90.00
#
_symmetry.space_group_name_H-M   'P 1'
#
loop_
_entity.id
_entity.type
_entity.pdbx_description
1 polymer ?
#
loop_
_entity_poly.entity_id
_entity_poly.type
_entity_poly.pdbx_seq_one_letter_code
_entity_poly.pdbx_strand_id
1 'polypeptide(L)'
;MPLVFENFDLREYDIIISDSSAWSKGVLTKPGQLHISYIHTPPRFLYKYSVESAKRSAWYFKPFVTVLDSLLRVWDRAAAQRPNYLIANSEEVRSRIKKFYGRDAQVIYPPVEINV
;
A
#
# COMPACT_ATOMS: atom_id res chain seq x y z
N MET A 1 7.70 7.43 -2.96
CA MET A 1 8.98 6.84 -3.39
C MET A 1 8.98 5.37 -2.98
N PRO A 2 8.59 4.45 -3.88
CA PRO A 2 8.49 3.01 -3.58
C PRO A 2 9.83 2.36 -3.24
N LEU A 3 10.88 2.73 -3.99
CA LEU A 3 12.22 2.15 -3.89
C LEU A 3 12.88 2.34 -2.52
N VAL A 4 12.54 3.39 -1.78
CA VAL A 4 13.09 3.62 -0.44
C VAL A 4 12.74 2.46 0.49
N PHE A 5 11.51 1.95 0.41
CA PHE A 5 11.05 0.86 1.26
C PHE A 5 11.67 -0.48 0.87
N GLU A 6 11.94 -0.69 -0.42
CA GLU A 6 12.64 -1.90 -0.89
C GLU A 6 14.12 -1.93 -0.45
N ASN A 7 14.72 -0.78 -0.15
CA ASN A 7 16.11 -0.67 0.28
C ASN A 7 16.32 -0.76 1.80
N PHE A 8 15.25 -0.91 2.60
CA PHE A 8 15.43 -1.13 4.03
C PHE A 8 16.09 -2.48 4.31
N ASP A 9 17.16 -2.47 5.10
CA ASP A 9 17.78 -3.70 5.59
C ASP A 9 17.01 -4.21 6.81
N LEU A 10 16.10 -5.16 6.60
CA LEU A 10 15.29 -5.79 7.63
C LEU A 10 15.70 -7.25 7.88
N ARG A 11 16.93 -7.63 7.49
CA ARG A 11 17.37 -9.02 7.47
C ARG A 11 17.54 -9.67 8.84
N GLU A 12 17.70 -8.86 9.89
CA GLU A 12 17.92 -9.30 11.27
C GLU A 12 16.61 -9.51 12.05
N TYR A 13 15.45 -9.20 11.46
CA TYR A 13 14.16 -9.27 12.14
C TYR A 13 13.36 -10.49 11.69
N ASP A 14 12.76 -11.23 12.61
CA ASP A 14 11.90 -12.36 12.26
C ASP A 14 10.49 -11.91 11.84
N ILE A 15 10.04 -10.77 12.38
CA ILE A 15 8.70 -10.22 12.15
C ILE A 15 8.81 -8.76 11.70
N ILE A 16 8.12 -8.45 10.60
CA ILE A 16 8.03 -7.11 10.03
C ILE A 16 6.57 -6.69 10.02
N ILE A 17 6.27 -5.56 10.65
CA ILE A 17 4.95 -4.93 10.62
C ILE A 17 5.07 -3.63 9.84
N SER A 18 4.38 -3.54 8.71
CA SER A 18 4.33 -2.33 7.90
C SER A 18 2.96 -1.68 8.01
N ASP A 19 2.90 -0.46 8.51
CA ASP A 19 1.71 0.38 8.54
C ASP A 19 1.86 1.48 7.48
N SER A 20 0.92 1.60 6.52
CA SER A 20 0.83 2.80 5.68
C SER A 20 -0.45 2.89 4.83
N SER A 21 -0.61 4.06 4.21
CA SER A 21 -1.56 4.34 3.12
C SER A 21 -0.95 4.18 1.71
N ALA A 22 0.32 3.77 1.60
CA ALA A 22 0.98 3.71 0.30
C ALA A 22 2.10 2.67 0.20
N TRP A 23 3.32 2.99 0.62
CA TRP A 23 4.51 2.32 0.11
C TRP A 23 5.11 1.27 1.05
N SER A 24 4.80 1.29 2.35
CA SER A 24 5.52 0.46 3.35
C SER A 24 5.31 -1.04 3.18
N LYS A 25 4.20 -1.46 2.57
CA LYS A 25 3.95 -2.85 2.17
C LYS A 25 4.96 -3.39 1.14
N GLY A 26 5.76 -2.51 0.53
CA GLY A 26 6.76 -2.85 -0.47
C GLY A 26 8.12 -3.26 0.10
N VAL A 27 8.32 -3.28 1.41
CA VAL A 27 9.56 -3.80 2.01
C VAL A 27 9.87 -5.21 1.53
N LEU A 28 11.15 -5.52 1.39
CA LEU A 28 11.61 -6.85 0.98
C LEU A 28 11.88 -7.71 2.20
N THR A 29 11.43 -8.95 2.13
CA THR A 29 11.61 -9.95 3.18
C THR A 29 12.30 -11.19 2.63
N LYS A 30 12.94 -11.95 3.52
CA LYS A 30 13.54 -13.25 3.26
C LYS A 30 12.52 -14.37 3.50
N PRO A 31 12.72 -15.54 2.87
CA PRO A 31 11.98 -16.74 3.25
C PRO A 31 12.08 -17.00 4.77
N GLY A 32 10.93 -17.28 5.40
CA GLY A 32 10.85 -17.52 6.84
C GLY A 32 10.51 -16.29 7.68
N GLN A 33 10.67 -15.07 7.16
CA GLN A 33 10.21 -13.87 7.86
C GLN A 33 8.69 -13.70 7.74
N LEU A 34 8.07 -13.24 8.83
CA LEU A 34 6.64 -12.92 8.86
C LEU A 34 6.43 -11.44 8.58
N HIS A 35 5.79 -11.13 7.45
CA HIS A 35 5.42 -9.76 7.09
C HIS A 35 3.90 -9.56 7.20
N ILE A 36 3.51 -8.65 8.09
CA ILE A 36 2.13 -8.21 8.27
C ILE A 36 2.01 -6.76 7.79
N SER A 37 1.11 -6.52 6.85
CA SER A 37 0.87 -5.17 6.32
C SER A 37 -0.49 -4.63 6.75
N TYR A 38 -0.49 -3.62 7.61
CA TYR A 38 -1.67 -2.83 7.96
C TYR A 38 -1.89 -1.71 6.93
N ILE A 39 -2.95 -1.84 6.14
CA ILE A 39 -3.25 -0.96 5.01
C ILE A 39 -4.41 -0.05 5.40
N HIS A 40 -4.14 1.26 5.41
CA HIS A 40 -5.16 2.28 5.66
C HIS A 40 -5.97 2.64 4.42
N THR A 41 -5.37 2.50 3.25
CA THR A 41 -6.01 2.62 1.94
C THR A 41 -4.99 2.21 0.88
N PRO A 42 -5.41 1.57 -0.22
CA PRO A 42 -4.62 1.58 -1.45
C PRO A 42 -4.35 3.04 -1.89
N PRO A 43 -3.20 3.34 -2.52
CA PRO A 43 -2.84 4.70 -2.93
C PRO A 43 -3.88 5.30 -3.88
N ARG A 44 -4.68 6.22 -3.36
CA ARG A 44 -5.90 6.72 -4.03
C ARG A 44 -5.60 7.41 -5.37
N PHE A 45 -4.53 8.20 -5.43
CA PHE A 45 -4.04 8.83 -6.67
C PHE A 45 -3.73 7.83 -7.78
N LEU A 46 -3.25 6.60 -7.48
CA LEU A 46 -2.95 5.59 -8.50
C LEU A 46 -4.21 4.96 -9.08
N TYR A 47 -5.33 4.95 -8.35
CA TYR A 47 -6.55 4.24 -8.73
C TYR A 47 -7.70 5.18 -9.11
N LYS A 48 -7.36 6.39 -9.58
CA LYS A 48 -8.29 7.39 -10.14
C LYS A 48 -9.35 7.91 -9.15
N TYR A 49 -9.07 7.89 -7.85
CA TYR A 49 -9.86 8.70 -6.92
C TYR A 49 -9.54 10.18 -7.17
N SER A 50 -10.55 10.91 -7.60
CA SER A 50 -10.48 12.19 -8.32
C SER A 50 -9.82 13.35 -7.58
N VAL A 51 -9.71 13.27 -6.25
CA VAL A 51 -9.43 14.44 -5.40
C VAL A 51 -7.95 14.84 -5.38
N GLU A 52 -7.01 13.92 -5.67
CA GLU A 52 -5.56 14.25 -5.70
C GLU A 52 -5.04 14.68 -7.09
N SER A 53 -5.85 14.53 -8.14
CA SER A 53 -5.39 14.77 -9.52
C SER A 53 -5.35 16.26 -9.91
N ALA A 54 -6.00 17.13 -9.13
CA ALA A 54 -6.10 18.56 -9.43
C ALA A 54 -4.73 19.28 -9.48
N LYS A 55 -3.72 18.79 -8.74
CA LYS A 55 -2.36 19.38 -8.73
C LYS A 55 -1.42 18.82 -9.82
N ARG A 56 -1.83 17.79 -10.57
CA ARG A 56 -1.03 17.16 -11.65
C ARG A 56 -1.42 17.64 -13.06
N SER A 57 -2.14 18.76 -13.15
CA SER A 57 -2.86 19.25 -14.33
C SER A 57 -2.04 20.14 -15.29
N ALA A 58 -0.70 20.08 -15.27
CA ALA A 58 0.09 20.68 -16.35
C ALA A 58 -0.02 19.80 -17.61
N TRP A 59 -0.69 20.30 -18.64
CA TRP A 59 -1.06 19.52 -19.83
C TRP A 59 0.14 18.87 -20.55
N TYR A 60 1.31 19.51 -20.50
CA TYR A 60 2.56 19.00 -21.07
C TYR A 60 3.11 17.77 -20.36
N PHE A 61 2.87 17.60 -19.05
CA PHE A 61 3.36 16.45 -18.26
C PHE A 61 2.37 15.28 -18.21
N LYS A 62 1.14 15.49 -18.68
CA LYS A 62 0.04 14.52 -18.64
C LYS A 62 0.37 13.13 -19.23
N PRO A 63 1.02 12.99 -20.40
CA PRO A 63 1.37 11.67 -20.93
C PRO A 63 2.43 10.97 -20.07
N PHE A 64 3.47 11.69 -19.62
CA PHE A 64 4.53 11.13 -18.79
C PHE A 64 4.01 10.66 -17.43
N VAL A 65 3.18 11.48 -16.78
CA VAL A 65 2.55 11.15 -15.50
C VAL A 65 1.63 9.94 -15.62
N THR A 66 0.91 9.80 -16.73
CA THR A 66 0.02 8.65 -16.95
C THR A 66 0.79 7.34 -17.08
N VAL A 67 1.93 7.36 -17.80
CA VAL A 67 2.81 6.18 -17.91
C VAL A 67 3.43 5.85 -16.56
N LEU A 68 3.94 6.85 -15.83
CA LEU A 68 4.51 6.65 -14.51
C LEU A 68 3.49 6.08 -13.52
N ASP A 69 2.25 6.58 -13.53
CA ASP A 69 1.18 6.07 -12.68
C ASP A 69 0.79 4.63 -13.04
N SER A 70 0.85 4.26 -14.32
CA SER A 70 0.64 2.88 -14.76
C SER A 70 1.72 1.95 -14.20
N LEU A 71 2.99 2.34 -14.31
CA LEU A 71 4.12 1.57 -13.77
C LEU A 71 4.03 1.47 -12.25
N LEU A 72 3.73 2.56 -11.56
CA LEU A 72 3.52 2.58 -10.12
C LEU A 72 2.35 1.70 -9.69
N ARG A 73 1.27 1.62 -10.48
CA ARG A 73 0.14 0.72 -10.21
C ARG A 73 0.52 -0.75 -10.33
N VAL A 74 1.34 -1.10 -11.32
CA VAL A 74 1.88 -2.46 -11.48
C VAL A 74 2.76 -2.80 -10.28
N TRP A 75 3.68 -1.90 -9.92
CA TRP A 75 4.52 -2.06 -8.74
C TRP A 75 3.68 -2.19 -7.45
N ASP A 76 2.68 -1.33 -7.25
CA ASP A 76 1.86 -1.32 -6.03
C ASP A 76 1.08 -2.63 -5.85
N ARG A 77 0.54 -3.16 -6.96
CA ARG A 77 -0.13 -4.46 -6.97
C ARG A 77 0.86 -5.59 -6.64
N ALA A 78 2.06 -5.57 -7.22
CA ALA A 78 3.09 -6.58 -6.98
C ALA A 78 3.61 -6.54 -5.54
N ALA A 79 3.89 -5.34 -5.01
CA ALA A 79 4.27 -5.11 -3.63
C ALA A 79 3.21 -5.65 -2.66
N ALA A 80 1.92 -5.41 -2.94
CA ALA A 80 0.83 -5.94 -2.12
C ALA A 80 0.72 -7.46 -2.09
N GLN A 81 1.39 -8.20 -2.99
CA GLN A 81 1.42 -9.66 -2.95
C GLN A 81 2.47 -10.22 -1.96
N ARG A 82 3.47 -9.41 -1.58
CA ARG A 82 4.61 -9.89 -0.78
C ARG A 82 4.27 -10.17 0.70
N PRO A 83 3.48 -9.34 1.42
CA PRO A 83 3.19 -9.61 2.82
C PRO A 83 2.45 -10.93 3.01
N ASN A 84 2.73 -11.66 4.08
CA ASN A 84 1.98 -12.87 4.43
C ASN A 84 0.52 -12.53 4.73
N TYR A 85 0.29 -11.48 5.52
CA TYR A 85 -1.05 -11.03 5.92
C TYR A 85 -1.27 -9.57 5.54
N LEU A 86 -2.48 -9.30 5.04
CA LEU A 86 -2.99 -7.95 4.85
C LEU A 86 -4.05 -7.68 5.91
N ILE A 87 -3.91 -6.56 6.62
CA ILE A 87 -4.89 -6.06 7.57
C ILE A 87 -5.48 -4.78 7.00
N ALA A 88 -6.80 -4.65 7.06
CA ALA A 88 -7.53 -3.44 6.71
C ALA A 88 -8.07 -2.79 7.97
N ASN A 89 -8.08 -1.45 7.99
CA ASN A 89 -8.67 -0.68 9.09
C ASN A 89 -10.21 -0.64 9.08
N SER A 90 -10.84 -1.08 7.99
CA SER A 90 -12.29 -1.03 7.77
C SER A 90 -12.71 -1.97 6.63
N GLU A 91 -14.00 -2.29 6.56
CA GLU A 91 -14.58 -3.12 5.50
C GLU A 91 -14.51 -2.45 4.11
N GLU A 92 -14.58 -1.13 4.05
CA GLU A 92 -14.39 -0.36 2.81
C GLU A 92 -12.96 -0.54 2.27
N VAL A 93 -11.97 -0.50 3.15
CA VAL A 93 -10.57 -0.69 2.75
C VAL A 93 -10.31 -2.14 2.37
N ARG A 94 -10.89 -3.12 3.07
CA ARG A 94 -10.85 -4.53 2.65
C ARG A 94 -11.41 -4.71 1.23
N SER A 95 -12.57 -4.11 0.95
CA SER A 95 -13.18 -4.15 -0.39
C SER A 95 -12.27 -3.55 -1.46
N ARG A 96 -11.55 -2.47 -1.16
CA ARG A 96 -10.56 -1.87 -2.07
C ARG A 96 -9.32 -2.74 -2.25
N ILE A 97 -8.80 -3.36 -1.19
CA ILE A 97 -7.69 -4.33 -1.28
C ILE A 97 -8.10 -5.47 -2.20
N LYS A 98 -9.31 -6.03 -2.02
CA LYS A 98 -9.82 -7.08 -2.89
C LYS A 98 -9.92 -6.64 -4.35
N LYS A 99 -10.46 -5.44 -4.59
CA LYS A 99 -10.62 -4.86 -5.92
C LYS A 99 -9.29 -4.60 -6.64
N PHE A 100 -8.32 -3.98 -5.97
CA PHE A 100 -7.10 -3.50 -6.61
C PHE A 100 -5.93 -4.48 -6.52
N TYR A 101 -5.85 -5.25 -5.45
CA TYR A 101 -4.76 -6.20 -5.20
C TYR A 101 -5.18 -7.65 -5.46
N GLY A 102 -6.48 -7.95 -5.54
CA GLY A 102 -6.98 -9.31 -5.73
C GLY A 102 -6.85 -10.20 -4.48
N ARG A 103 -6.35 -9.65 -3.37
CA ARG A 103 -6.13 -10.35 -2.10
C ARG A 103 -7.25 -10.08 -1.12
N ASP A 104 -7.50 -11.02 -0.23
CA ASP A 104 -8.33 -10.74 0.94
C ASP A 104 -7.49 -10.13 2.06
N ALA A 105 -8.14 -9.39 2.96
CA ALA A 105 -7.52 -8.80 4.14
C ALA A 105 -8.42 -9.01 5.37
N GLN A 106 -7.80 -9.19 6.53
CA GLN A 106 -8.53 -9.22 7.80
C GLN A 106 -8.84 -7.80 8.25
N VAL A 107 -10.05 -7.54 8.74
CA VAL A 107 -10.38 -6.21 9.30
C VAL A 107 -10.02 -6.19 10.77
N ILE A 108 -9.15 -5.25 11.15
CA ILE A 108 -8.86 -4.91 12.54
C ILE A 108 -9.06 -3.41 12.67
N TYR A 109 -10.15 -3.01 13.33
CA TYR A 109 -10.48 -1.61 13.53
C TYR A 109 -9.40 -0.92 14.37
N PRO A 110 -9.00 0.31 14.01
CA PRO A 110 -8.05 1.06 14.81
C PRO A 110 -8.66 1.36 16.19
N PRO A 111 -7.85 1.35 17.26
CA PRO A 111 -8.34 1.68 18.59
C PRO A 111 -8.80 3.13 18.65
N VAL A 112 -9.84 3.39 19.43
CA VAL A 112 -10.29 4.74 19.78
C VAL A 112 -9.95 4.97 21.25
N GLU A 113 -9.24 6.05 21.54
CA GLU A 113 -8.95 6.43 22.92
C GLU A 113 -10.25 6.81 23.63
N ILE A 114 -10.55 6.09 24.71
CA ILE A 114 -11.65 6.41 25.62
C ILE A 114 -11.02 6.77 26.97
N ASN A 115 -11.23 8.03 27.39
CA ASN A 115 -10.87 8.47 28.74
C ASN A 115 -11.86 7.81 29.71
N VAL A 116 -11.53 6.60 30.17
CA VAL A 116 -12.23 5.89 31.25
C VAL A 116 -11.57 6.24 32.57
#